data_AF-V4QIL2-F1
#
_entry.id   AF-V4QIL2-F1
#
_cell.length_a   1.000
_cell.length_b   1.000
_cell.length_c   1.000
_cell.angle_alpha   90.00
_cell.angle_beta   90.00
_cell.angle_gamma   90.00
#
_symmetry.space_group_name_H-M   'P 1'
#
loop_
_entity.id
_entity.type
_entity.pdbx_description
1 polymer ?
#
loop_
_entity_poly.entity_id
_entity_poly.type
_entity_poly.pdbx_seq_one_letter_code
_entity_poly.pdbx_strand_id
1 'polypeptide(L)'
;MLKGCVAALVLSSTGLSSVQLASAQEREVSVAVGDILRDGLEAQARGDGEALLKAALALARSGARPDTGDADLVRVWIRDAQTMGAKLPKTFYASRGLLLGPAYKSGKIAANGKFTTRQSFAGGQMADILVVPAPGAALSLRVIDDEGDEVCAVTASSENLGCRWVPVYTAPSSITVVNTSRKPAKFYLVMN
;
A
#
# COMPACT_ATOMS: atom_id res chain seq x y z
N MET A 1 -28.45 -46.41 -37.27
CA MET A 1 -28.91 -45.67 -36.08
C MET A 1 -27.66 -45.11 -35.38
N LEU A 2 -27.65 -43.79 -35.13
CA LEU A 2 -26.72 -42.95 -34.32
C LEU A 2 -25.21 -43.02 -34.67
N LYS A 3 -24.57 -42.06 -35.38
CA LYS A 3 -24.28 -40.63 -35.06
C LYS A 3 -23.76 -40.41 -33.63
N GLY A 4 -22.44 -40.32 -33.48
CA GLY A 4 -21.75 -39.77 -32.31
C GLY A 4 -20.71 -38.74 -32.74
N CYS A 5 -21.08 -37.45 -32.69
CA CYS A 5 -20.12 -36.35 -32.79
C CYS A 5 -19.44 -36.18 -31.43
N VAL A 6 -18.12 -36.35 -31.37
CA VAL A 6 -17.32 -35.88 -30.24
C VAL A 6 -17.01 -34.41 -30.51
N ALA A 7 -17.65 -33.51 -29.77
CA ALA A 7 -17.30 -32.09 -29.75
C ALA A 7 -16.06 -31.91 -28.86
N ALA A 8 -14.91 -31.66 -29.49
CA ALA A 8 -13.73 -31.18 -28.79
C ALA A 8 -13.99 -29.73 -28.36
N LEU A 9 -14.18 -29.51 -27.05
CA LEU A 9 -14.15 -28.18 -26.46
C LEU A 9 -12.71 -27.68 -26.51
N VAL A 10 -12.43 -26.76 -27.42
CA VAL A 10 -11.20 -25.95 -27.39
C VAL A 10 -11.36 -24.98 -26.22
N LEU A 11 -10.69 -25.26 -25.11
CA LEU A 11 -10.46 -24.28 -24.05
C LEU A 11 -9.50 -23.23 -24.60
N SER A 12 -10.05 -22.13 -25.10
CA SER A 12 -9.31 -20.92 -25.44
C SER A 12 -8.68 -20.37 -24.16
N SER A 13 -7.42 -20.73 -23.90
CA SER A 13 -6.60 -20.03 -22.91
C SER A 13 -6.35 -18.62 -23.44
N THR A 14 -7.12 -17.64 -22.98
CA THR A 14 -6.75 -16.23 -23.11
C THR A 14 -5.46 -16.02 -22.34
N GLY A 15 -4.33 -16.06 -23.05
CA GLY A 15 -3.02 -15.79 -22.50
C GLY A 15 -2.96 -14.33 -22.04
N LEU A 16 -2.92 -14.12 -20.73
CA LEU A 16 -2.52 -12.84 -20.17
C LEU A 16 -1.03 -12.63 -20.52
N SER A 17 -0.72 -11.52 -21.19
CA SER A 17 0.67 -11.13 -21.43
C SER A 17 1.44 -10.97 -20.12
N SER A 18 2.75 -11.24 -20.14
CA SER A 18 3.66 -11.14 -18.98
C SER A 18 3.61 -9.76 -18.29
N VAL A 19 3.35 -8.69 -19.03
CA VAL A 19 3.15 -7.33 -18.51
C VAL A 19 1.87 -7.19 -17.68
N GLN A 20 0.78 -7.85 -18.11
CA GLN A 20 -0.50 -7.85 -17.40
C GLN A 20 -0.40 -8.63 -16.08
N LEU A 21 0.40 -9.70 -16.06
CA LEU A 21 0.64 -10.51 -14.87
C LEU A 21 1.51 -9.76 -13.84
N ALA A 22 2.55 -9.05 -14.29
CA ALA A 22 3.40 -8.24 -13.40
C ALA A 22 2.61 -7.10 -12.73
N SER A 23 1.82 -6.36 -13.50
CA SER A 23 1.00 -5.25 -12.97
C SER A 23 -0.13 -5.71 -12.03
N ALA A 24 -0.69 -6.90 -12.25
CA ALA A 24 -1.66 -7.51 -11.34
C ALA A 24 -1.00 -7.99 -10.03
N GLN A 25 0.21 -8.55 -10.11
CA GLN A 25 0.99 -8.96 -8.93
C GLN A 25 1.38 -7.75 -8.07
N GLU A 26 1.83 -6.66 -8.68
CA GLU A 26 2.17 -5.42 -7.98
C GLU A 26 0.94 -4.79 -7.29
N ARG A 27 -0.25 -4.92 -7.90
CA ARG A 27 -1.52 -4.48 -7.28
C ARG A 27 -1.80 -5.18 -5.96
N GLU A 28 -1.72 -6.50 -6.00
CA GLU A 28 -1.99 -7.32 -4.83
C GLU A 28 -1.00 -6.99 -3.71
N VAL A 29 0.24 -6.68 -4.06
CA VAL A 29 1.29 -6.30 -3.12
C VAL A 29 1.00 -4.96 -2.42
N SER A 30 0.67 -3.88 -3.14
CA SER A 30 0.37 -2.58 -2.50
C SER A 30 -0.86 -2.65 -1.61
N VAL A 31 -1.92 -3.33 -2.06
CA VAL A 31 -3.16 -3.52 -1.27
C VAL A 31 -2.86 -4.35 -0.02
N ALA A 32 -2.14 -5.47 -0.15
CA ALA A 32 -1.76 -6.29 0.99
C ALA A 32 -0.91 -5.53 2.00
N VAL A 33 0.05 -4.71 1.54
CA VAL A 33 0.83 -3.83 2.43
C VAL A 33 -0.07 -2.80 3.10
N GLY A 34 -1.01 -2.21 2.38
CA GLY A 34 -1.99 -1.28 2.95
C GLY A 34 -2.84 -1.89 4.05
N ASP A 35 -3.32 -3.12 3.85
CA ASP A 35 -4.11 -3.85 4.85
C ASP A 35 -3.27 -4.20 6.07
N ILE A 36 -2.02 -4.67 5.87
CA ILE A 36 -1.07 -4.91 6.97
C ILE A 36 -0.82 -3.63 7.77
N LEU A 37 -0.68 -2.49 7.08
CA LEU A 37 -0.48 -1.21 7.73
C LEU A 37 -1.70 -0.78 8.54
N ARG A 38 -2.91 -0.91 7.98
CA ARG A 38 -4.16 -0.63 8.70
C ARG A 38 -4.28 -1.49 9.95
N ASP A 39 -4.11 -2.80 9.82
CA ASP A 39 -4.20 -3.75 10.93
C ASP A 39 -3.19 -3.43 12.04
N GLY A 40 -1.94 -3.10 11.68
CA GLY A 40 -0.90 -2.72 12.63
C GLY A 40 -1.21 -1.41 13.37
N LEU A 41 -1.73 -0.40 12.66
CA LEU A 41 -2.10 0.87 13.28
C LEU A 41 -3.29 0.73 14.23
N GLU A 42 -4.27 -0.08 13.87
CA GLU A 42 -5.38 -0.42 14.74
C GLU A 42 -4.93 -1.18 15.99
N ALA A 43 -4.08 -2.19 15.83
CA ALA A 43 -3.54 -2.95 16.95
C ALA A 43 -2.75 -2.04 17.91
N GLN A 44 -1.92 -1.14 17.35
CA GLN A 44 -1.19 -0.15 18.14
C GLN A 44 -2.13 0.80 18.89
N ALA A 45 -3.20 1.27 18.24
CA ALA A 45 -4.19 2.14 18.86
C ALA A 45 -4.97 1.46 20.00
N ARG A 46 -5.22 0.14 19.88
CA ARG A 46 -5.88 -0.67 20.92
C ARG A 46 -4.93 -1.15 22.03
N GLY A 47 -3.61 -1.00 21.86
CA GLY A 47 -2.62 -1.56 22.78
C GLY A 47 -2.52 -3.09 22.71
N ASP A 48 -2.94 -3.69 21.59
CA ASP A 48 -2.92 -5.13 21.38
C ASP A 48 -1.55 -5.57 20.86
N GLY A 49 -0.69 -6.01 21.79
CA GLY A 49 0.67 -6.43 21.47
C GLY A 49 0.75 -7.64 20.54
N GLU A 50 -0.15 -8.61 20.65
CA GLU A 50 -0.11 -9.82 19.82
C GLU A 50 -0.51 -9.50 18.38
N ALA A 51 -1.58 -8.74 18.19
CA ALA A 51 -1.99 -8.27 16.86
C ALA A 51 -0.93 -7.35 16.24
N LEU A 52 -0.31 -6.47 17.04
CA LEU A 52 0.75 -5.58 16.57
C LEU A 52 1.97 -6.36 16.10
N LEU A 53 2.37 -7.39 16.87
CA LEU A 53 3.46 -8.27 16.47
C LEU A 53 3.12 -9.03 15.19
N LYS A 54 1.89 -9.55 15.06
CA LYS A 54 1.44 -10.23 13.84
C LYS A 54 1.56 -9.31 12.62
N ALA A 55 1.12 -8.06 12.73
CA ALA A 55 1.23 -7.06 11.66
C ALA A 55 2.70 -6.77 11.31
N ALA A 56 3.57 -6.59 12.30
CA ALA A 56 5.00 -6.36 12.08
C ALA A 56 5.67 -7.52 11.33
N LEU A 57 5.34 -8.76 11.69
CA LEU A 57 5.84 -9.96 11.03
C LEU A 57 5.29 -10.12 9.61
N ALA A 58 4.05 -9.67 9.35
CA ALA A 58 3.48 -9.65 8.02
C ALA A 58 4.17 -8.60 7.14
N LEU A 59 4.40 -7.40 7.67
CA LEU A 59 5.12 -6.33 6.98
C LEU A 59 6.58 -6.73 6.65
N ALA A 60 7.25 -7.42 7.57
CA ALA A 60 8.59 -7.96 7.33
C ALA A 60 8.63 -8.98 6.17
N ARG A 61 7.54 -9.73 5.98
CA ARG A 61 7.42 -10.75 4.92
C ARG A 61 6.98 -10.16 3.58
N SER A 62 6.24 -9.06 3.56
CA SER A 62 5.89 -8.38 2.31
C SER A 62 7.09 -7.73 1.63
N GLY A 63 8.17 -7.50 2.37
CA GLY A 63 9.38 -6.85 1.87
C GLY A 63 9.21 -5.34 1.70
N ALA A 64 8.09 -4.76 2.17
CA ALA A 64 7.87 -3.33 2.15
C ALA A 64 8.91 -2.60 3.00
N ARG A 65 9.35 -1.42 2.54
CA ARG A 65 10.39 -0.64 3.23
C ARG A 65 9.97 0.78 3.48
N PRO A 66 10.47 1.42 4.55
CA PRO A 66 10.28 2.85 4.70
C PRO A 66 10.97 3.58 3.55
N ASP A 67 10.33 4.63 3.06
CA ASP A 67 10.96 5.61 2.21
C ASP A 67 12.10 6.32 2.97
N THR A 68 12.98 6.98 2.24
CA THR A 68 14.17 7.63 2.80
C THR A 68 13.80 8.61 3.91
N GLY A 69 14.33 8.36 5.11
CA GLY A 69 14.11 9.20 6.30
C GLY A 69 12.91 8.79 7.16
N ASP A 70 12.09 7.83 6.73
CA ASP A 70 10.97 7.31 7.52
C ASP A 70 11.38 6.17 8.48
N ALA A 71 10.58 5.97 9.52
CA ALA A 71 10.82 4.94 10.51
C ALA A 71 10.53 3.54 9.95
N ASP A 72 11.38 2.59 10.32
CA ASP A 72 11.15 1.17 10.05
C ASP A 72 10.08 0.61 11.01
N LEU A 73 8.86 0.46 10.51
CA LEU A 73 7.71 0.02 11.28
C LEU A 73 7.85 -1.42 11.76
N VAL A 74 8.58 -2.28 11.04
CA VAL A 74 8.85 -3.64 11.51
C VAL A 74 9.60 -3.58 12.83
N ARG A 75 10.69 -2.80 12.88
CA ARG A 75 11.47 -2.62 14.11
C ARG A 75 10.69 -1.92 15.22
N VAL A 76 9.97 -0.84 14.88
CA VAL A 76 9.18 -0.08 15.86
C VAL A 76 8.07 -0.94 16.46
N TRP A 77 7.28 -1.63 15.64
CA TRP A 77 6.15 -2.44 16.10
C TRP A 77 6.57 -3.70 16.85
N ILE A 78 7.68 -4.35 16.47
CA ILE A 78 8.21 -5.47 17.27
C ILE A 78 8.55 -4.99 18.68
N ARG A 79 9.27 -3.86 18.81
CA ARG A 79 9.65 -3.30 20.10
C ARG A 79 8.41 -2.89 20.93
N ASP A 80 7.46 -2.21 20.30
CA ASP A 80 6.25 -1.75 20.98
C ASP A 80 5.41 -2.96 21.44
N ALA A 81 5.26 -3.98 20.60
CA ALA A 81 4.55 -5.22 20.93
C ALA A 81 5.20 -5.97 22.11
N GLN A 82 6.54 -6.05 22.15
CA GLN A 82 7.26 -6.64 23.28
C GLN A 82 7.03 -5.86 24.58
N THR A 83 6.96 -4.52 24.50
CA THR A 83 6.62 -3.66 25.65
C THR A 83 5.19 -3.91 26.13
N MET A 84 4.28 -4.29 25.22
CA MET A 84 2.92 -4.73 25.53
C MET A 84 2.82 -6.20 25.96
N GLY A 85 3.95 -6.91 26.14
CA GLY A 85 4.00 -8.28 26.63
C GLY A 85 3.96 -9.38 25.57
N ALA A 86 3.91 -9.03 24.28
CA ALA A 86 3.95 -10.02 23.20
C ALA A 86 5.32 -10.72 23.13
N LYS A 87 5.30 -12.02 22.87
CA LYS A 87 6.51 -12.85 22.76
C LYS A 87 6.85 -13.11 21.31
N LEU A 88 8.08 -12.80 20.91
CA LEU A 88 8.59 -13.15 19.59
C LEU A 88 8.61 -14.67 19.39
N PRO A 89 8.18 -15.17 18.21
CA PRO A 89 8.37 -16.57 17.87
C PRO A 89 9.85 -16.93 17.88
N LYS A 90 10.19 -18.11 18.44
CA LYS A 90 11.58 -18.61 18.48
C LYS A 90 12.22 -18.78 17.09
N THR A 91 11.40 -18.86 16.05
CA THR A 91 11.79 -19.04 14.65
C THR A 91 11.78 -17.74 13.84
N PHE A 92 11.64 -16.58 14.49
CA PHE A 92 11.71 -15.32 13.77
C PHE A 92 13.15 -15.03 13.35
N TYR A 93 13.42 -15.20 12.06
CA TYR A 93 14.58 -14.62 11.41
C TYR A 93 14.13 -13.34 10.74
N ALA A 94 14.84 -12.23 10.97
CA ALA A 94 14.62 -11.00 10.22
C ALA A 94 14.82 -11.31 8.73
N SER A 95 13.73 -11.48 7.98
CA SER A 95 13.78 -11.71 6.55
C SER A 95 14.49 -10.53 5.90
N ARG A 96 15.51 -10.81 5.07
CA ARG A 96 16.06 -9.79 4.16
C ARG A 96 14.93 -9.43 3.20
N GLY A 97 14.37 -8.23 3.34
CA GLY A 97 13.28 -7.76 2.49
C GLY A 97 13.68 -7.79 1.01
N LEU A 98 12.70 -7.94 0.12
CA LEU A 98 12.90 -7.90 -1.33
C LEU A 98 13.64 -6.61 -1.73
N LEU A 99 14.58 -6.71 -2.68
CA LEU A 99 15.43 -5.58 -3.10
C LEU A 99 14.61 -4.43 -3.71
N LEU A 100 13.45 -4.73 -4.29
CA LEU A 100 12.51 -3.82 -4.94
C LEU A 100 11.08 -4.03 -4.42
N GLY A 101 10.91 -4.16 -3.09
CA GLY A 101 9.58 -4.18 -2.47
C GLY A 101 8.94 -2.80 -2.45
N PRO A 102 7.60 -2.70 -2.29
CA PRO A 102 6.90 -1.43 -2.23
C PRO A 102 7.47 -0.53 -1.11
N ALA A 103 7.55 0.76 -1.38
CA ALA A 103 7.97 1.74 -0.40
C ALA A 103 6.75 2.26 0.37
N TYR A 104 6.90 2.56 1.66
CA TYR A 104 5.91 3.29 2.43
C TYR A 104 6.52 4.55 3.04
N LYS A 105 5.80 5.66 2.97
CA LYS A 105 6.17 6.97 3.52
C LYS A 105 5.21 7.37 4.62
N SER A 106 5.72 7.89 5.74
CA SER A 106 4.85 8.39 6.80
C SER A 106 4.48 9.84 6.57
N GLY A 107 3.27 10.22 7.00
CA GLY A 107 2.80 11.60 6.90
C GLY A 107 1.97 12.02 8.10
N LYS A 108 2.00 13.32 8.38
CA LYS A 108 1.16 13.96 9.41
C LYS A 108 0.53 15.21 8.81
N ILE A 109 -0.77 15.36 9.01
CA ILE A 109 -1.55 16.48 8.49
C ILE A 109 -2.26 17.14 9.67
N ALA A 110 -2.16 18.46 9.77
CA ALA A 110 -2.95 19.22 10.73
C ALA A 110 -4.46 19.07 10.46
N ALA A 111 -5.30 19.49 11.40
CA ALA A 111 -6.74 19.60 11.17
C ALA A 111 -7.01 20.49 9.95
N ASN A 112 -7.89 20.05 9.04
CA ASN A 112 -8.18 20.74 7.76
C ASN A 112 -6.94 21.03 6.89
N GLY A 113 -5.80 20.38 7.16
CA GLY A 113 -4.56 20.60 6.46
C GLY A 113 -4.44 19.74 5.20
N LYS A 114 -3.33 19.93 4.49
CA LYS A 114 -2.93 19.07 3.38
C LYS A 114 -1.46 18.69 3.49
N PHE A 115 -1.14 17.51 2.97
CA PHE A 115 0.21 17.05 2.72
C PHE A 115 0.39 16.93 1.20
N THR A 116 1.50 17.45 0.69
CA THR A 116 1.86 17.33 -0.72
C THR A 116 3.26 16.74 -0.82
N THR A 117 3.41 15.76 -1.71
CA THR A 117 4.70 15.21 -2.09
C THR A 117 4.75 15.01 -3.60
N ARG A 118 5.96 14.83 -4.13
CA ARG A 118 6.19 14.61 -5.55
C ARG A 118 7.02 13.34 -5.71
N GLN A 119 6.49 12.40 -6.49
CA GLN A 119 7.11 11.10 -6.73
C GLN A 119 7.24 10.88 -8.23
N SER A 120 8.39 10.37 -8.67
CA SER A 120 8.58 9.99 -10.08
C SER A 120 8.11 8.56 -10.28
N PHE A 121 7.31 8.35 -11.33
CA PHE A 121 6.84 7.04 -11.76
C PHE A 121 7.40 6.75 -13.16
N ALA A 122 7.69 5.48 -13.44
CA ALA A 122 8.26 5.08 -14.71
C ALA A 122 7.20 5.05 -15.83
N GLY A 123 7.55 5.63 -16.98
CA GLY A 123 6.69 5.62 -18.17
C GLY A 123 6.43 4.20 -18.67
N GLY A 124 5.18 3.93 -19.08
CA GLY A 124 4.74 2.62 -19.56
C GLY A 124 4.64 1.54 -18.46
N GLN A 125 4.95 1.87 -17.20
CA GLN A 125 4.72 0.99 -16.05
C GLN A 125 3.47 1.43 -15.30
N MET A 126 2.79 0.49 -14.65
CA MET A 126 1.64 0.83 -13.82
C MET A 126 2.15 1.57 -12.57
N ALA A 127 1.73 2.81 -12.38
CA ALA A 127 1.89 3.52 -11.12
C ALA A 127 0.74 3.15 -10.17
N ASP A 128 1.07 2.89 -8.92
CA ASP A 128 0.13 2.50 -7.89
C ASP A 128 0.45 3.26 -6.60
N ILE A 129 -0.58 3.92 -6.04
CA ILE A 129 -0.46 4.54 -4.73
C ILE A 129 -1.62 4.15 -3.85
N LEU A 130 -1.32 4.03 -2.55
CA LEU A 130 -2.32 3.77 -1.53
C LEU A 130 -2.04 4.62 -0.30
N VAL A 131 -3.04 5.38 0.14
CA VAL A 131 -3.04 6.10 1.41
C VAL A 131 -3.75 5.25 2.44
N VAL A 132 -3.06 4.97 3.54
CA VAL A 132 -3.56 4.26 4.71
C VAL A 132 -3.75 5.27 5.84
N PRO A 133 -4.98 5.72 6.12
CA PRO A 133 -5.26 6.60 7.25
C PRO A 133 -4.97 5.90 8.58
N ALA A 134 -4.46 6.64 9.57
CA ALA A 134 -4.49 6.15 10.94
C ALA A 134 -5.95 6.08 11.46
N PRO A 135 -6.25 5.21 12.44
CA PRO A 135 -7.59 5.06 12.98
C PRO A 135 -8.23 6.40 13.37
N GLY A 136 -9.46 6.63 12.88
CA GLY A 136 -10.24 7.84 13.16
C GLY A 136 -9.89 9.07 12.30
N ALA A 137 -8.97 8.94 11.33
CA ALA A 137 -8.74 9.97 10.31
C ALA A 137 -9.66 9.76 9.10
N ALA A 138 -10.15 10.85 8.51
CA ALA A 138 -10.82 10.85 7.22
C ALA A 138 -10.01 11.71 6.24
N LEU A 139 -9.51 11.08 5.19
CA LEU A 139 -8.57 11.69 4.24
C LEU A 139 -9.13 11.61 2.83
N SER A 140 -8.87 12.61 2.00
CA SER A 140 -9.05 12.52 0.54
C SER A 140 -7.70 12.50 -0.16
N LEU A 141 -7.69 12.00 -1.39
CA LEU A 141 -6.49 11.83 -2.21
C LEU A 141 -6.71 12.49 -3.57
N ARG A 142 -5.70 13.21 -4.04
CA ARG A 142 -5.64 13.79 -5.37
C ARG A 142 -4.24 13.60 -5.96
N VAL A 143 -4.17 13.19 -7.22
CA VAL A 143 -2.93 13.01 -7.96
C VAL A 143 -3.00 13.81 -9.25
N ILE A 144 -1.96 14.60 -9.49
CA ILE A 144 -1.76 15.36 -10.71
C ILE A 144 -0.45 14.91 -11.34
N ASP A 145 -0.44 14.57 -12.62
CA ASP A 145 0.79 14.21 -13.32
C ASP A 145 1.67 15.44 -13.65
N ASP A 146 2.72 15.24 -14.44
CA ASP A 146 3.65 16.30 -14.83
C ASP A 146 3.10 17.22 -15.92
N GLU A 147 2.10 16.78 -16.69
CA GLU A 147 1.39 17.57 -17.70
C GLU A 147 0.30 18.46 -17.07
N GLY A 148 -0.08 18.16 -15.83
CA GLY A 148 -1.07 18.91 -15.06
C GLY A 148 -2.45 18.25 -15.04
N ASP A 149 -2.56 17.05 -15.58
CA ASP A 149 -3.80 16.29 -15.66
C ASP A 149 -4.10 15.58 -14.34
N GLU A 150 -5.38 15.55 -13.97
CA GLU A 150 -5.86 14.81 -12.81
C GLU A 150 -6.00 13.33 -13.14
N VAL A 151 -4.95 12.57 -12.84
CA VAL A 151 -4.94 11.11 -13.02
C VAL A 151 -5.69 10.38 -11.92
N CYS A 152 -5.95 11.03 -10.78
CA CYS A 152 -6.82 10.48 -9.75
C CYS A 152 -7.39 11.52 -8.78
N ALA A 153 -8.65 11.30 -8.39
CA ALA A 153 -9.26 11.91 -7.21
C ALA A 153 -10.13 10.89 -6.47
N VAL A 154 -9.90 10.77 -5.16
CA VAL A 154 -10.71 9.95 -4.25
C VAL A 154 -11.25 10.84 -3.14
N THR A 155 -12.56 10.77 -2.92
CA THR A 155 -13.24 11.54 -1.87
C THR A 155 -12.83 11.09 -0.47
N ALA A 156 -13.19 11.89 0.53
CA ALA A 156 -12.76 11.64 1.89
C ALA A 156 -13.28 10.30 2.44
N SER A 157 -12.39 9.45 2.94
CA SER A 157 -12.72 8.17 3.58
C SER A 157 -11.78 7.89 4.77
N SER A 158 -12.24 7.08 5.71
CA SER A 158 -11.41 6.49 6.76
C SER A 158 -10.79 5.14 6.35
N GLU A 159 -11.23 4.58 5.24
CA GLU A 159 -10.63 3.38 4.64
C GLU A 159 -9.39 3.74 3.82
N ASN A 160 -8.66 2.70 3.36
CA ASN A 160 -7.56 2.87 2.43
C ASN A 160 -8.04 3.53 1.12
N LEU A 161 -7.33 4.56 0.67
CA LEU A 161 -7.64 5.33 -0.55
C LEU A 161 -6.55 5.05 -1.58
N GLY A 162 -6.90 4.58 -2.77
CA GLY A 162 -5.89 4.17 -3.74
C GLY A 162 -6.25 4.56 -5.17
N CYS A 163 -5.21 4.71 -5.97
CA CYS A 163 -5.28 5.12 -7.36
C CYS A 163 -4.26 4.34 -8.19
N ARG A 164 -4.60 4.11 -9.46
CA ARG A 164 -3.71 3.49 -10.44
C ARG A 164 -3.81 4.21 -11.76
N TRP A 165 -2.67 4.39 -12.41
CA TRP A 165 -2.59 4.92 -13.76
C TRP A 165 -1.30 4.42 -14.44
N VAL A 166 -1.19 4.61 -15.75
CA VAL A 166 0.05 4.30 -16.49
C VAL A 166 0.59 5.62 -16.99
N PRO A 167 1.72 6.14 -16.45
CA PRO A 167 2.36 7.33 -16.97
C PRO A 167 2.81 7.10 -18.41
N VAL A 168 2.65 8.11 -19.27
CA VAL A 168 3.14 8.04 -20.66
C VAL A 168 4.66 8.11 -20.69
N TYR A 169 5.23 8.99 -19.88
CA TYR A 169 6.67 9.19 -19.73
C TYR A 169 7.11 8.99 -18.27
N THR A 170 8.41 8.75 -18.07
CA THR A 170 8.99 8.76 -16.72
C THR A 170 9.03 10.18 -16.22
N ALA A 171 8.14 10.51 -15.29
CA ALA A 171 7.95 11.88 -14.85
C ALA A 171 7.38 11.98 -13.43
N PRO A 172 7.54 13.13 -12.76
CA PRO A 172 7.05 13.33 -11.40
C PRO A 172 5.55 13.66 -11.35
N SER A 173 4.78 12.90 -10.58
CA SER A 173 3.40 13.26 -10.21
C SER A 173 3.35 13.93 -8.84
N SER A 174 2.48 14.93 -8.70
CA SER A 174 2.14 15.59 -7.44
C SER A 174 1.02 14.84 -6.73
N ILE A 175 1.31 14.29 -5.56
CA ILE A 175 0.37 13.57 -4.71
C ILE A 175 -0.04 14.48 -3.56
N THR A 176 -1.35 14.73 -3.42
CA THR A 176 -1.91 15.55 -2.35
C THR A 176 -2.91 14.76 -1.54
N VAL A 177 -2.67 14.71 -0.23
CA VAL A 177 -3.57 14.11 0.76
C VAL A 177 -4.16 15.24 1.60
N VAL A 178 -5.48 15.28 1.72
CA VAL A 178 -6.17 16.33 2.49
C VAL A 178 -6.88 15.69 3.67
N ASN A 179 -6.69 16.28 4.85
CA ASN A 179 -7.41 15.89 6.05
C ASN A 179 -8.67 16.74 6.17
N THR A 180 -9.84 16.13 6.03
CA THR A 180 -11.13 16.84 6.13
C THR A 180 -11.66 16.90 7.57
N SER A 181 -10.92 16.31 8.53
CA SER A 181 -11.32 16.27 9.93
C SER A 181 -10.79 17.48 10.72
N ARG A 182 -11.43 17.74 11.87
CA ARG A 182 -11.04 18.79 12.83
C ARG A 182 -9.89 18.39 13.75
N LYS A 183 -9.26 17.22 13.55
CA LYS A 183 -8.14 16.73 14.37
C LYS A 183 -6.94 16.48 13.46
N PRO A 184 -5.69 16.59 13.97
CA PRO A 184 -4.53 16.12 13.23
C PRO A 184 -4.66 14.64 12.88
N ALA A 185 -4.22 14.27 11.68
CA ALA A 185 -4.24 12.91 11.18
C ALA A 185 -2.82 12.43 10.86
N LYS A 186 -2.51 11.18 11.19
CA LYS A 186 -1.34 10.47 10.66
C LYS A 186 -1.81 9.55 9.53
N PHE A 187 -0.93 9.27 8.59
CA PHE A 187 -1.20 8.31 7.52
C PHE A 187 0.12 7.72 6.99
N TYR A 188 -0.01 6.68 6.17
CA TYR A 188 1.08 6.15 5.37
C TYR A 188 0.71 6.18 3.89
N LEU A 189 1.67 6.50 3.05
CA LEU A 189 1.57 6.45 1.60
C LEU A 189 2.42 5.27 1.11
N VAL A 190 1.78 4.26 0.53
CA VAL A 190 2.42 3.12 -0.13
C VAL A 190 2.54 3.43 -1.61
N MET A 191 3.70 3.13 -2.20
CA MET A 191 4.01 3.35 -3.61
C MET A 191 4.89 2.23 -4.17
N ASN A 192 4.84 2.04 -5.50
CA ASN A 192 5.73 1.15 -6.24
C ASN A 192 6.83 1.91 -7.00
#